data_AF-A0A355WJY9-F1
#
_entry.id   AF-A0A355WJY9-F1
#
_cell.length_a   1.000
_cell.length_b   1.000
_cell.length_c   1.000
_cell.angle_alpha   90.00
_cell.angle_beta   90.00
_cell.angle_gamma   90.00
#
_symmetry.space_group_name_H-M   'P 1'
#
loop_
_entity.id
_entity.type
_entity.pdbx_description
1 polymer ?
#
loop_
_entity_poly.entity_id
_entity_poly.type
_entity_poly.pdbx_seq_one_letter_code
_entity_poly.pdbx_strand_id
1 'polypeptide(L)'
;MGKVQTACCTTAHRGKRVLSATKAYFVFQKPARRLTILALLLLAGCVAHRQLDYATAPVNNAGVEQIFVATTRLKTTPDQAFDANRAFESAYAEFAVSIPASHASGTIEWPGRKVKPGTDFVTIKANEIVGATRFRSALNAAFARLPAGKRDAVVFVHGFNNTFVEGLYRVAQLSHD
;
A
#
# COMPACT_ATOMS: atom_id res chain seq x y z
N MET A 1 15.67 -47.49 88.49
CA MET A 1 15.89 -46.39 89.45
C MET A 1 16.29 -45.14 88.67
N GLY A 2 15.61 -44.00 88.88
CA GLY A 2 16.17 -42.70 88.46
C GLY A 2 15.26 -41.71 87.73
N LYS A 3 14.24 -41.22 88.43
CA LYS A 3 13.64 -39.86 88.38
C LYS A 3 13.05 -39.29 87.06
N VAL A 4 11.73 -39.16 87.16
CA VAL A 4 10.83 -38.16 86.57
C VAL A 4 11.23 -36.73 86.97
N GLN A 5 11.13 -35.76 86.04
CA GLN A 5 10.61 -34.42 86.36
C GLN A 5 10.12 -33.64 85.13
N THR A 6 9.01 -32.96 85.38
CA THR A 6 8.05 -32.29 84.50
C THR A 6 8.42 -30.82 84.30
N ALA A 7 8.12 -30.23 83.13
CA ALA A 7 7.88 -28.80 83.01
C ALA A 7 6.81 -28.52 81.95
N CYS A 8 5.77 -27.83 82.40
CA CYS A 8 4.60 -27.36 81.67
C CYS A 8 4.90 -26.02 81.01
N CYS A 9 4.45 -25.79 79.77
CA CYS A 9 4.09 -24.46 79.30
C CYS A 9 3.05 -24.56 78.16
N THR A 10 1.82 -24.17 78.46
CA THR A 10 0.72 -23.94 77.53
C THR A 10 0.98 -22.70 76.68
N THR A 11 0.69 -22.72 75.36
CA THR A 11 -0.05 -21.63 74.67
C THR A 11 -0.32 -21.90 73.18
N ALA A 12 -1.60 -21.77 72.82
CA ALA A 12 -2.15 -21.00 71.69
C ALA A 12 -1.82 -21.35 70.21
N HIS A 13 -2.87 -21.80 69.51
CA HIS A 13 -3.34 -21.37 68.18
C HIS A 13 -2.36 -20.60 67.25
N ARG A 14 -2.17 -21.10 66.01
CA ARG A 14 -2.56 -20.36 64.79
C ARG A 14 -2.39 -21.20 63.52
N GLY A 15 -3.45 -21.24 62.72
CA GLY A 15 -3.48 -21.88 61.41
C GLY A 15 -2.47 -21.28 60.44
N LYS A 16 -1.71 -22.15 59.78
CA LYS A 16 -0.84 -21.80 58.66
C LYS A 16 -1.71 -21.60 57.43
N ARG A 17 -1.98 -20.35 57.07
CA ARG A 17 -2.48 -19.99 55.74
C ARG A 17 -1.38 -20.26 54.71
N VAL A 18 -1.63 -21.20 53.81
CA VAL A 18 -0.88 -21.34 52.56
C VAL A 18 -1.12 -20.08 51.73
N LEU A 19 -0.17 -19.16 51.75
CA LEU A 19 -0.19 -17.96 50.89
C LEU A 19 0.21 -18.36 49.48
N SER A 20 -0.81 -18.45 48.63
CA SER A 20 -0.81 -18.62 47.18
C SER A 20 0.17 -17.65 46.47
N ALA A 21 1.29 -18.18 45.97
CA ALA A 21 2.28 -17.47 45.15
C ALA A 21 1.76 -17.05 43.75
N THR A 22 0.60 -17.54 43.33
CA THR A 22 0.00 -17.22 42.02
C THR A 22 -0.56 -15.80 41.91
N LYS A 23 -0.79 -15.10 43.03
CA LYS A 23 -1.37 -13.74 43.00
C LYS A 23 -0.34 -12.64 42.69
N ALA A 24 0.94 -12.86 42.95
CA ALA A 24 2.01 -11.87 42.75
C ALA A 24 2.41 -11.71 41.28
N TYR A 25 2.38 -12.80 40.50
CA TYR A 25 2.68 -12.77 39.06
C TYR A 25 1.64 -11.97 38.25
N PHE A 26 0.38 -11.96 38.68
CA PHE A 26 -0.70 -11.27 37.95
C PHE A 26 -0.69 -9.74 38.08
N VAL A 27 -0.07 -9.19 39.12
CA VAL A 27 -0.08 -7.74 39.38
C VAL A 27 1.05 -7.03 38.63
N PHE A 28 2.21 -7.68 38.47
CA PHE A 28 3.37 -7.12 37.75
C PHE A 28 3.30 -7.26 36.21
N GLN A 29 2.42 -8.11 35.68
CA GLN A 29 2.25 -8.33 34.23
C GLN A 29 1.42 -7.24 33.50
N LYS A 30 0.68 -6.40 34.24
CA LYS A 30 -0.24 -5.41 33.65
C LYS A 30 0.43 -4.21 32.96
N PRO A 31 1.49 -3.57 33.49
CA PRO A 31 2.14 -2.44 32.81
C PRO A 31 2.95 -2.90 31.60
N ALA A 32 3.66 -4.03 31.71
CA ALA A 32 4.43 -4.61 30.61
C ALA A 32 3.53 -4.93 29.41
N ARG A 33 2.38 -5.59 29.63
CA ARG A 33 1.41 -5.87 28.57
C ARG A 33 0.83 -4.60 27.93
N ARG A 34 0.55 -3.55 28.70
CA ARG A 34 0.07 -2.26 28.16
C ARG A 34 1.14 -1.57 27.31
N LEU A 35 2.39 -1.58 27.76
CA LEU A 35 3.52 -1.06 27.00
C LEU A 35 3.76 -1.86 25.71
N THR A 36 3.63 -3.19 25.76
CA THR A 36 3.73 -4.04 24.56
C THR A 36 2.62 -3.75 23.56
N ILE A 37 1.36 -3.60 24.00
CA ILE A 37 0.24 -3.25 23.10
C ILE A 37 0.45 -1.85 22.50
N LEU A 38 0.86 -0.88 23.31
CA LEU A 38 1.16 0.48 22.83
C LEU A 38 2.30 0.47 21.81
N ALA A 39 3.37 -0.29 22.05
CA ALA A 39 4.45 -0.46 21.10
C ALA A 39 3.97 -1.09 19.78
N LEU A 40 3.15 -2.15 19.84
CA LEU A 40 2.58 -2.78 18.63
C LEU A 40 1.68 -1.82 17.83
N LEU A 41 0.91 -0.96 18.52
CA LEU A 41 0.09 0.06 17.86
C LEU A 41 0.94 1.14 17.16
N LEU A 42 2.09 1.51 17.73
CA LEU A 42 3.01 2.47 17.13
C LEU A 42 3.70 1.91 15.87
N LEU A 43 3.87 0.59 15.75
CA LEU A 43 4.46 -0.05 14.57
C LEU A 43 3.49 -0.24 13.41
N ALA A 44 2.18 -0.01 13.59
CA ALA A 44 1.15 -0.27 12.58
C ALA A 44 1.11 0.75 11.42
N GLY A 45 1.98 1.77 11.42
CA GLY A 45 1.95 2.88 10.45
C GLY A 45 2.73 2.68 9.14
N CYS A 46 3.42 1.55 8.95
CA CYS A 46 4.22 1.36 7.73
C CYS A 46 3.33 0.90 6.57
N VAL A 47 3.06 1.81 5.61
CA VAL A 47 2.32 1.51 4.38
C VAL A 47 3.32 1.35 3.23
N ALA A 48 3.27 0.21 2.57
CA ALA A 48 4.03 -0.02 1.33
C ALA A 48 3.37 0.80 0.19
N HIS A 49 4.18 1.59 -0.50
CA HIS A 49 3.74 2.35 -1.67
C HIS A 49 3.76 1.48 -2.92
N ARG A 50 2.82 1.70 -3.84
CA ARG A 50 2.77 0.98 -5.12
C ARG A 50 3.84 1.49 -6.10
N GLN A 51 4.35 0.58 -6.91
CA GLN A 51 5.33 0.85 -7.98
C GLN A 51 4.74 0.42 -9.32
N LEU A 52 5.29 0.96 -10.41
CA LEU A 52 4.98 0.53 -11.76
C LEU A 52 5.58 -0.86 -11.98
N ASP A 53 4.70 -1.81 -12.23
CA ASP A 53 5.07 -3.16 -12.61
C ASP A 53 4.97 -3.31 -14.12
N TYR A 54 6.11 -3.58 -14.75
CA TYR A 54 6.17 -3.74 -16.20
C TYR A 54 5.82 -5.17 -16.61
N ALA A 55 5.14 -5.33 -17.75
CA ALA A 55 4.85 -6.66 -18.28
C ALA A 55 6.15 -7.44 -18.56
N THR A 56 6.26 -8.62 -17.95
CA THR A 56 7.42 -9.52 -18.07
C THR A 56 7.21 -10.64 -19.10
N ALA A 57 6.00 -10.73 -19.65
CA ALA A 57 5.56 -11.70 -20.63
C ALA A 57 4.50 -11.05 -21.54
N PRO A 58 4.16 -11.66 -22.69
CA PRO A 58 3.05 -11.20 -23.51
C PRO A 58 1.77 -11.04 -22.68
N VAL A 59 1.07 -9.94 -22.91
CA VAL A 59 -0.17 -9.62 -22.21
C VAL A 59 -1.34 -10.30 -22.91
N ASN A 60 -2.15 -11.05 -22.17
CA ASN A 60 -3.48 -11.50 -22.58
C ASN A 60 -4.47 -10.66 -21.80
N ASN A 61 -5.15 -9.71 -22.45
CA ASN A 61 -5.82 -8.61 -21.78
C ASN A 61 -7.26 -8.38 -22.28
N ALA A 62 -8.05 -7.74 -21.43
CA ALA A 62 -9.36 -7.20 -21.80
C ALA A 62 -9.22 -5.91 -22.62
N GLY A 63 -8.13 -5.17 -22.40
CA GLY A 63 -7.85 -3.92 -23.08
C GLY A 63 -6.54 -3.29 -22.66
N VAL A 64 -6.20 -2.20 -23.33
CA VAL A 64 -5.05 -1.35 -23.00
C VAL A 64 -5.50 0.10 -22.96
N GLU A 65 -5.32 0.72 -21.80
CA GLU A 65 -5.66 2.12 -21.57
C GLU A 65 -4.43 3.00 -21.82
N GLN A 66 -4.54 3.92 -22.78
CA GLN A 66 -3.52 4.91 -23.10
C GLN A 66 -3.76 6.18 -22.28
N ILE A 67 -2.78 6.57 -21.48
CA ILE A 67 -2.90 7.68 -20.53
C ILE A 67 -1.81 8.71 -20.81
N PHE A 68 -2.23 9.94 -21.07
CA PHE A 68 -1.35 11.08 -21.22
C PHE A 68 -1.23 11.83 -19.90
N VAL A 69 0.00 12.09 -19.47
CA VAL A 69 0.31 12.72 -18.19
C VAL A 69 1.00 14.06 -18.45
N ALA A 70 0.49 15.10 -17.81
CA ALA A 70 1.18 16.37 -17.62
C ALA A 70 1.28 16.63 -16.11
N THR A 71 2.49 16.84 -15.59
CA THR A 71 2.71 16.93 -14.14
C THR A 71 3.82 17.91 -13.79
N THR A 72 3.72 18.51 -12.60
CA THR A 72 4.81 19.29 -11.98
C THR A 72 5.56 18.47 -10.92
N ARG A 73 5.30 17.17 -10.83
CA ARG A 73 6.04 16.27 -9.91
C ARG A 73 7.44 16.03 -10.45
N LEU A 74 8.41 15.89 -9.55
CA LEU A 74 9.80 15.62 -9.92
C LEU A 74 9.91 14.19 -10.45
N LYS A 75 10.62 14.05 -11.58
CA LYS A 75 10.92 12.74 -12.16
C LYS A 75 11.89 11.99 -11.25
N THR A 76 11.67 10.70 -11.09
CA THR A 76 12.47 9.82 -10.22
C THR A 76 12.88 8.56 -10.99
N THR A 77 12.89 7.41 -10.32
CA THR A 77 13.20 6.10 -10.87
C THR A 77 12.11 5.58 -11.81
N PRO A 78 12.43 4.66 -12.75
CA PRO A 78 11.45 4.12 -13.69
C PRO A 78 10.24 3.44 -13.05
N ASP A 79 10.43 2.78 -11.91
CA ASP A 79 9.39 2.08 -11.14
C ASP A 79 8.46 3.04 -10.38
N GLN A 80 8.83 4.31 -10.19
CA GLN A 80 7.96 5.32 -9.58
C GLN A 80 7.49 6.37 -10.59
N ALA A 81 8.26 6.57 -11.67
CA ALA A 81 8.19 7.63 -12.67
C ALA A 81 8.26 9.06 -12.11
N PHE A 82 7.36 9.43 -11.21
CA PHE A 82 7.28 10.74 -10.57
C PHE A 82 7.05 10.61 -9.07
N ASP A 83 7.82 11.36 -8.27
CA ASP A 83 7.72 11.35 -6.81
C ASP A 83 6.73 12.41 -6.29
N ALA A 84 6.75 12.71 -4.99
CA ALA A 84 5.90 13.73 -4.36
C ALA A 84 6.51 15.15 -4.39
N ASN A 85 7.79 15.29 -4.73
CA ASN A 85 8.47 16.57 -4.80
C ASN A 85 8.00 17.34 -6.05
N ARG A 86 8.16 18.66 -6.02
CA ARG A 86 7.79 19.53 -7.14
C ARG A 86 9.03 19.87 -7.97
N ALA A 87 8.88 19.87 -9.28
CA ALA A 87 9.82 20.43 -10.23
C ALA A 87 9.40 21.87 -10.60
N PHE A 88 10.37 22.69 -11.01
CA PHE A 88 10.10 24.04 -11.53
C PHE A 88 9.40 24.00 -12.89
N GLU A 89 9.75 23.01 -13.71
CA GLU A 89 9.21 22.81 -15.04
C GLU A 89 8.20 21.65 -15.06
N SER A 90 7.24 21.71 -15.97
CA SER A 90 6.28 20.61 -16.19
C SER A 90 6.92 19.48 -17.01
N ALA A 91 6.67 18.25 -16.60
CA ALA A 91 7.02 17.04 -17.33
C ALA A 91 5.78 16.46 -18.03
N TYR A 92 6.01 15.81 -19.17
CA TYR A 92 4.96 15.18 -19.97
C TYR A 92 5.34 13.75 -20.33
N ALA A 93 4.35 12.86 -20.33
CA ALA A 93 4.57 11.45 -20.62
C ALA A 93 3.32 10.77 -21.18
N GLU A 94 3.52 9.62 -21.79
CA GLU A 94 2.49 8.70 -22.24
C GLU A 94 2.74 7.33 -21.61
N PHE A 95 1.72 6.79 -20.97
CA PHE A 95 1.71 5.44 -20.40
C PHE A 95 0.67 4.59 -21.11
N ALA A 96 0.94 3.29 -21.19
CA ALA A 96 -0.07 2.30 -21.56
C ALA A 96 -0.15 1.24 -20.48
N VAL A 97 -1.35 1.06 -19.94
CA VAL A 97 -1.65 0.08 -18.88
C VAL A 97 -2.52 -1.01 -19.47
N SER A 98 -2.06 -2.25 -19.35
CA SER A 98 -2.82 -3.44 -19.75
C SER A 98 -3.73 -3.87 -18.61
N ILE A 99 -5.00 -4.14 -18.95
CA ILE A 99 -6.04 -4.56 -18.02
C ILE A 99 -6.26 -6.07 -18.18
N PRO A 100 -6.13 -6.89 -17.11
CA PRO A 100 -6.24 -8.34 -17.22
C PRO A 100 -7.66 -8.76 -17.62
N ALA A 101 -7.79 -9.90 -18.32
CA ALA A 101 -9.10 -10.42 -18.73
C ALA A 101 -10.01 -10.80 -17.54
N SER A 102 -9.44 -11.02 -16.36
CA SER A 102 -10.16 -11.34 -15.12
C SER A 102 -10.65 -10.11 -14.35
N HIS A 103 -10.52 -8.91 -14.92
CA HIS A 103 -10.79 -7.66 -14.21
C HIS A 103 -12.22 -7.55 -13.70
N ALA A 104 -12.37 -7.10 -12.45
CA ALA A 104 -13.67 -6.78 -11.86
C ALA A 104 -13.83 -5.26 -11.67
N SER A 105 -14.96 -4.73 -12.14
CA SER A 105 -15.25 -3.30 -12.10
C SER A 105 -15.13 -2.72 -10.67
N GLY A 106 -14.49 -1.55 -10.59
CA GLY A 106 -14.22 -0.85 -9.33
C GLY A 106 -13.03 -1.39 -8.54
N THR A 107 -12.32 -2.39 -9.05
CA THR A 107 -11.15 -2.98 -8.38
C THR A 107 -9.86 -2.72 -9.16
N ILE A 108 -8.71 -2.73 -8.51
CA ILE A 108 -7.42 -2.70 -9.21
C ILE A 108 -6.67 -3.96 -8.79
N GLU A 109 -6.43 -4.85 -9.73
CA GLU A 109 -5.68 -6.08 -9.53
C GLU A 109 -4.19 -5.77 -9.46
N TRP A 110 -3.75 -5.35 -8.27
CA TRP A 110 -2.36 -5.01 -8.02
C TRP A 110 -1.44 -6.22 -8.15
N PRO A 111 -0.31 -6.09 -8.86
CA PRO A 111 0.72 -7.11 -8.86
C PRO A 111 1.24 -7.42 -7.46
N GLY A 112 1.48 -8.71 -7.22
CA GLY A 112 2.20 -9.19 -6.04
C GLY A 112 3.71 -9.20 -6.28
N ARG A 113 4.43 -10.03 -5.51
CA ARG A 113 5.90 -10.19 -5.67
C ARG A 113 6.32 -10.67 -7.07
N LYS A 114 5.44 -11.41 -7.76
CA LYS A 114 5.66 -11.85 -9.14
C LYS A 114 4.53 -11.30 -9.98
N VAL A 115 4.88 -10.45 -10.94
CA VAL A 115 3.97 -9.85 -11.91
C VAL A 115 3.38 -10.94 -12.81
N LYS A 116 2.05 -10.95 -12.95
CA LYS A 116 1.29 -11.88 -13.78
C LYS A 116 0.34 -11.09 -14.69
N PRO A 117 0.74 -10.81 -15.94
CA PRO A 117 -0.07 -9.97 -16.83
C PRO A 117 -1.49 -10.48 -17.14
N GLY A 118 -1.76 -11.78 -16.93
CA GLY A 118 -3.09 -12.34 -17.12
C GLY A 118 -4.07 -12.09 -15.96
N THR A 119 -3.56 -11.68 -14.79
CA THR A 119 -4.37 -11.42 -13.59
C THR A 119 -4.16 -10.03 -13.00
N ASP A 120 -3.08 -9.35 -13.38
CA ASP A 120 -2.66 -8.10 -12.75
C ASP A 120 -2.70 -6.95 -13.77
N PHE A 121 -2.91 -5.73 -13.26
CA PHE A 121 -2.66 -4.50 -14.01
C PHE A 121 -1.15 -4.36 -14.23
N VAL A 122 -0.73 -4.17 -15.48
CA VAL A 122 0.69 -4.03 -15.81
C VAL A 122 0.93 -2.89 -16.78
N THR A 123 2.02 -2.18 -16.56
CA THR A 123 2.50 -1.14 -17.46
C THR A 123 3.21 -1.81 -18.65
N ILE A 124 2.77 -1.54 -19.88
CA ILE A 124 3.41 -2.07 -21.09
C ILE A 124 4.20 -1.00 -21.85
N LYS A 125 3.94 0.28 -21.56
CA LYS A 125 4.64 1.42 -22.15
C LYS A 125 4.73 2.56 -21.15
N ALA A 126 5.89 3.21 -21.10
CA ALA A 126 6.15 4.41 -20.33
C ALA A 126 7.13 5.29 -21.10
N ASN A 127 6.61 6.27 -21.84
CA ASN A 127 7.39 7.11 -22.74
C ASN A 127 7.35 8.57 -22.29
N GLU A 128 8.52 9.18 -22.13
CA GLU A 128 8.60 10.61 -21.93
C GLU A 128 8.31 11.37 -23.23
N ILE A 129 7.58 12.47 -23.12
CA ILE A 129 7.32 13.39 -24.22
C ILE A 129 7.97 14.73 -23.90
N VAL A 130 9.05 15.05 -24.61
CA VAL A 130 9.81 16.27 -24.33
C VAL A 130 9.08 17.50 -24.87
N GLY A 131 8.50 18.28 -23.95
CA GLY A 131 7.91 19.60 -24.21
C GLY A 131 6.42 19.59 -24.57
N ALA A 132 5.74 20.68 -24.17
CA ALA A 132 4.29 20.83 -24.30
C ALA A 132 3.80 20.74 -25.77
N THR A 133 4.57 21.26 -26.72
CA THR A 133 4.22 21.21 -28.16
C THR A 133 4.14 19.78 -28.67
N ARG A 134 5.13 18.93 -28.32
CA ARG A 134 5.12 17.51 -28.72
C ARG A 134 4.01 16.75 -28.00
N PHE A 135 3.76 17.07 -26.74
CA PHE A 135 2.64 16.49 -25.98
C PHE A 135 1.28 16.78 -26.62
N ARG A 136 1.00 18.05 -26.96
CA ARG A 136 -0.22 18.44 -27.67
C ARG A 136 -0.36 17.76 -29.03
N SER A 137 0.75 17.64 -29.78
CA SER A 137 0.76 16.94 -31.06
C SER A 137 0.42 15.44 -30.89
N ALA A 138 1.01 14.77 -29.90
CA ALA A 138 0.73 13.37 -29.60
C ALA A 138 -0.73 13.14 -29.16
N LEU A 139 -1.26 14.02 -28.30
CA LEU A 139 -2.68 14.02 -27.91
C LEU A 139 -3.61 14.19 -29.11
N ASN A 140 -3.36 15.18 -29.97
CA ASN A 140 -4.16 15.41 -31.17
C ASN A 140 -4.13 14.20 -32.11
N ALA A 141 -2.96 13.56 -32.28
CA ALA A 141 -2.82 12.35 -33.07
C ALA A 141 -3.59 11.17 -32.45
N ALA A 142 -3.66 11.07 -31.12
CA ALA A 142 -4.48 10.07 -30.43
C ALA A 142 -5.97 10.30 -30.66
N PHE A 143 -6.46 11.54 -30.49
CA PHE A 143 -7.86 11.89 -30.79
C PHE A 143 -8.23 11.66 -32.26
N ALA A 144 -7.30 11.92 -33.19
CA ALA A 144 -7.55 11.71 -34.62
C ALA A 144 -7.86 10.24 -34.96
N ARG A 145 -7.32 9.29 -34.20
CA ARG A 145 -7.58 7.84 -34.36
C ARG A 145 -8.97 7.42 -33.85
N LEU A 146 -9.61 8.23 -33.01
CA LEU A 146 -10.95 7.95 -32.51
C LEU A 146 -12.03 8.37 -33.52
N PRO A 147 -13.16 7.63 -33.58
CA PRO A 147 -14.29 7.98 -34.43
C PRO A 147 -14.78 9.41 -34.20
N ALA A 148 -15.31 10.03 -35.26
CA ALA A 148 -15.97 11.33 -35.13
C ALA A 148 -17.11 11.25 -34.11
N GLY A 149 -17.22 12.25 -33.23
CA GLY A 149 -18.21 12.28 -32.14
C GLY A 149 -17.86 11.43 -30.91
N LYS A 150 -16.70 10.77 -30.88
CA LYS A 150 -16.18 10.04 -29.70
C LYS A 150 -14.78 10.50 -29.30
N ARG A 151 -14.54 11.81 -29.35
CA ARG A 151 -13.24 12.45 -29.07
C ARG A 151 -13.25 13.21 -27.75
N ASP A 152 -13.97 12.69 -26.78
CA ASP A 152 -14.04 13.28 -25.44
C ASP A 152 -12.81 12.90 -24.63
N ALA A 153 -12.43 13.78 -23.71
CA ALA A 153 -11.30 13.61 -22.83
C ALA A 153 -11.76 13.64 -21.38
N VAL A 154 -11.31 12.67 -20.58
CA VAL A 154 -11.47 12.71 -19.13
C VAL A 154 -10.15 13.20 -18.52
N VAL A 155 -10.24 14.26 -17.72
CA VAL A 155 -9.10 14.77 -16.96
C VAL A 155 -9.24 14.33 -15.51
N PHE A 156 -8.28 13.53 -15.05
CA PHE A 156 -8.21 13.10 -13.66
C PHE A 156 -7.09 13.82 -12.94
N VAL A 157 -7.41 14.37 -11.78
CA VAL A 157 -6.46 14.95 -10.83
C VAL A 157 -6.58 14.17 -9.53
N HIS A 158 -5.50 13.50 -9.12
CA HIS A 158 -5.50 12.73 -7.89
C HIS A 158 -5.71 13.64 -6.66
N GLY A 159 -6.25 13.08 -5.58
CA GLY A 159 -6.39 13.78 -4.30
C GLY A 159 -5.10 13.86 -3.49
N PHE A 160 -5.22 14.26 -2.23
CA PHE A 160 -4.13 14.23 -1.26
C PHE A 160 -3.69 12.79 -0.94
N ASN A 161 -2.40 12.62 -0.60
CA ASN A 161 -1.80 11.35 -0.18
C ASN A 161 -2.00 10.20 -1.19
N ASN A 162 -1.67 10.46 -2.46
CA ASN A 162 -1.69 9.45 -3.51
C ASN A 162 -0.37 9.48 -4.28
N THR A 163 0.19 8.30 -4.54
CA THR A 163 1.38 8.17 -5.39
C THR A 163 1.03 8.39 -6.85
N PHE A 164 2.04 8.65 -7.69
CA PHE A 164 1.83 8.73 -9.13
C PHE A 164 1.24 7.41 -9.68
N VAL A 165 1.77 6.28 -9.23
CA VAL A 165 1.36 4.93 -9.67
C VAL A 165 -0.09 4.63 -9.32
N GLU A 166 -0.50 4.93 -8.09
CA GLU A 166 -1.89 4.76 -7.65
C GLU A 166 -2.85 5.60 -8.50
N GLY A 167 -2.47 6.84 -8.81
CA GLY A 167 -3.24 7.70 -9.69
C GLY A 167 -3.33 7.13 -11.10
N LEU A 168 -2.21 6.69 -11.66
CA LEU A 168 -2.15 6.13 -13.01
C LEU A 168 -3.04 4.89 -13.16
N TYR A 169 -2.93 3.92 -12.27
CA TYR A 169 -3.72 2.68 -12.37
C TYR A 169 -5.19 2.91 -12.07
N ARG A 170 -5.52 3.89 -11.22
CA ARG A 170 -6.91 4.29 -10.99
C ARG A 170 -7.52 4.98 -12.21
N VAL A 171 -6.77 5.79 -12.94
CA VAL A 171 -7.25 6.35 -14.23
C VAL A 171 -7.45 5.25 -15.26
N ALA A 172 -6.53 4.28 -15.32
CA ALA A 172 -6.68 3.13 -16.20
C ALA A 172 -7.98 2.38 -15.89
N GLN A 173 -8.22 2.06 -14.62
CA GLN A 173 -9.44 1.38 -14.17
C GLN A 173 -10.70 2.21 -14.50
N LEU A 174 -10.72 3.51 -14.21
CA LEU A 174 -11.86 4.39 -14.51
C LEU A 174 -12.12 4.59 -16.02
N SER A 175 -11.09 4.47 -16.85
CA SER A 175 -11.23 4.54 -18.32
C SER A 175 -11.77 3.25 -18.89
N HIS A 176 -11.42 2.12 -18.28
CA HIS A 176 -11.80 0.80 -18.72
C HIS A 176 -13.23 0.41 -18.32
N ASP A 177 -13.63 0.79 -17.11
CA ASP A 177 -14.96 0.53 -16.53
C ASP A 177 -16.07 1.44 -17.08
#